data_AF-A0A8J8AEP2-F1
#
_entry.id   AF-A0A8J8AEP2-F1
#
_cell.length_a   1.000
_cell.length_b   1.000
_cell.length_c   1.000
_cell.angle_alpha   90.00
_cell.angle_beta   90.00
_cell.angle_gamma   90.00
#
_symmetry.space_group_name_H-M   'P 1'
#
loop_
_entity.id
_entity.type
_entity.pdbx_description
1 polymer ?
#
loop_
_entity_poly.entity_id
_entity_poly.type
_entity_poly.pdbx_seq_one_letter_code
_entity_poly.pdbx_strand_id
1 'polypeptide(L)' 'ETYAEAEVFIYSRTGQLIFQSKGYNKRWNGTFNNQPLPVGTYYYIIDLKNNIPKISGSVTIIR' A
#
# COMPACT_ATOMS: atom_id res chain seq x y z
N GLU A 1 -1.30 20.35 5.60
CA GLU A 1 -1.23 18.91 5.23
C GLU A 1 -2.22 18.65 4.11
N THR A 2 -1.76 18.53 2.87
CA THR A 2 -2.61 18.67 1.67
C THR A 2 -3.40 17.39 1.30
N TYR A 3 -3.24 16.29 2.04
CA TYR A 3 -3.90 15.00 1.75
C TYR A 3 -4.26 14.20 3.02
N ALA A 4 -4.91 14.83 3.99
CA ALA A 4 -5.29 14.18 5.26
C ALA A 4 -6.20 12.94 5.08
N GLU A 5 -6.91 12.86 3.96
CA GLU A 5 -7.81 11.76 3.64
C GLU A 5 -7.21 10.72 2.69
N ALA A 6 -5.94 10.85 2.29
CA ALA A 6 -5.31 9.91 1.38
C ALA A 6 -5.30 8.50 1.97
N GLU A 7 -5.74 7.53 1.20
CA GLU A 7 -5.73 6.12 1.59
C GLU A 7 -4.71 5.36 0.75
N VAL A 8 -3.86 4.58 1.42
CA VAL A 8 -2.89 3.70 0.76
C VAL A 8 -3.25 2.27 1.07
N PHE A 9 -3.41 1.48 0.03
CA PHE A 9 -3.70 0.06 0.08
C PHE A 9 -2.56 -0.72 -0.57
N ILE A 10 -2.20 -1.85 0.01
CA ILE A 10 -1.24 -2.78 -0.57
C ILE A 10 -1.87 -4.15 -0.61
N TYR A 11 -1.79 -4.79 -1.77
CA TYR A 11 -2.35 -6.09 -2.06
C TYR A 11 -1.23 -7.09 -2.38
N SER A 12 -1.46 -8.34 -2.01
CA SER A 12 -0.68 -9.46 -2.51
C SER A 12 -0.95 -9.68 -4.00
N ARG A 13 -0.14 -10.52 -4.64
CA ARG A 13 -0.39 -11.00 -6.01
C ARG A 13 -1.76 -11.67 -6.18
N THR A 14 -2.33 -12.24 -5.12
CA THR A 14 -3.64 -12.90 -5.15
C THR A 14 -4.80 -11.93 -4.91
N GLY A 15 -4.53 -10.64 -4.69
CA GLY A 15 -5.55 -9.62 -4.40
C GLY A 15 -5.92 -9.53 -2.92
N GLN A 16 -5.20 -10.22 -2.02
CA GLN A 16 -5.41 -10.10 -0.57
C GLN A 16 -4.91 -8.73 -0.09
N LEU A 17 -5.71 -8.01 0.68
CA LEU A 17 -5.28 -6.77 1.32
C LEU A 17 -4.25 -7.09 2.42
N ILE A 18 -3.04 -6.55 2.24
CA ILE A 18 -1.89 -6.71 3.13
C ILE A 18 -1.70 -5.48 4.01
N PHE A 19 -1.98 -4.29 3.50
CA PHE A 19 -1.80 -3.06 4.28
C PHE A 19 -2.81 -2.01 3.88
N GLN A 20 -3.27 -1.25 4.88
CA GLN A 20 -4.08 -0.06 4.69
C GLN A 20 -3.61 1.04 5.63
N SER A 21 -3.51 2.27 5.13
CA SER A 21 -3.26 3.47 5.95
C SER A 21 -4.09 4.64 5.43
N LYS A 22 -4.61 5.46 6.35
CA LYS A 22 -5.28 6.73 6.06
C LYS A 22 -4.39 7.91 6.47
N GLY A 23 -4.34 8.95 5.65
CA GLY A 23 -3.44 10.09 5.78
C GLY A 23 -1.95 9.76 5.61
N TYR A 24 -1.64 8.55 5.13
CA TYR A 24 -0.28 7.99 5.02
C TYR A 24 0.61 8.22 6.25
N ASN A 25 0.01 8.22 7.45
CA ASN A 25 0.72 8.38 8.71
C ASN A 25 1.63 7.17 9.02
N LYS A 26 1.27 5.99 8.49
CA LYS A 26 1.95 4.74 8.72
C LYS A 26 2.53 4.24 7.40
N ARG A 27 3.86 4.08 7.38
CA ARG A 27 4.57 3.53 6.22
C ARG A 27 4.51 2.01 6.27
N TRP A 28 4.36 1.39 5.11
CA TRP A 28 4.55 -0.05 5.00
C TRP A 28 6.03 -0.39 4.90
N ASN A 29 6.46 -1.35 5.71
CA ASN A 29 7.85 -1.78 5.83
C ASN A 29 8.09 -3.20 5.26
N GLY A 30 7.18 -3.70 4.41
CA GLY A 30 7.27 -5.07 3.88
C GLY A 30 6.86 -6.16 4.86
N THR A 31 6.17 -5.80 5.95
CA THR A 31 5.62 -6.76 6.91
C THR A 31 4.10 -6.82 6.83
N PHE A 32 3.54 -7.97 7.19
CA PHE A 32 2.12 -8.20 7.38
C PHE A 32 1.90 -8.92 8.70
N ASN A 33 1.03 -8.41 9.57
CA ASN A 33 0.80 -8.99 10.91
C ASN A 33 2.11 -9.24 11.70
N ASN A 34 3.04 -8.28 11.68
CA ASN A 34 4.38 -8.36 12.29
C ASN A 34 5.28 -9.48 11.72
N GLN A 35 4.90 -10.12 10.62
CA GLN A 35 5.71 -11.11 9.93
C GLN A 35 6.29 -10.55 8.64
N PRO A 36 7.57 -10.80 8.33
CA PRO A 36 8.16 -10.39 7.06
C PRO A 36 7.52 -11.16 5.92
N LEU A 37 7.13 -10.44 4.88
CA LEU A 37 6.55 -11.05 3.70
C LEU A 37 7.61 -11.77 2.85
N PRO A 38 7.20 -12.79 2.07
CA PRO A 38 8.10 -13.46 1.13
C PRO A 38 8.59 -12.51 0.03
N VAL A 39 9.69 -12.91 -0.60
CA VAL A 39 10.16 -12.25 -1.83
C VAL A 39 9.07 -12.38 -2.88
N GLY A 40 8.72 -11.28 -3.53
CA GLY A 40 7.62 -11.27 -4.50
C GLY A 40 7.14 -9.88 -4.85
N THR A 41 6.25 -9.83 -5.84
CA THR A 41 5.61 -8.60 -6.30
C THR A 41 4.27 -8.40 -5.59
N TYR A 42 4.13 -7.23 -5.01
CA TYR A 42 2.93 -6.71 -4.37
C TYR A 42 2.43 -5.52 -5.16
N TYR A 43 1.16 -5.18 -5.02
CA TYR A 43 0.55 -4.08 -5.75
C TYR A 43 0.08 -3.03 -4.76
N TYR A 44 0.34 -1.76 -5.04
CA TYR A 44 -0.17 -0.66 -4.22
C TYR A 44 -1.22 0.13 -4.98
N ILE A 45 -2.16 0.70 -4.23
CA ILE A 45 -3.17 1.66 -4.70
C ILE A 45 -3.16 2.83 -3.71
N ILE A 46 -2.92 4.03 -4.21
CA ILE A 46 -2.96 5.29 -3.47
C ILE A 46 -4.17 6.07 -3.98
N ASP A 47 -5.13 6.29 -3.10
CA ASP A 47 -6.30 7.12 -3.32
C ASP A 47 -6.10 8.44 -2.58
N LEU A 48 -5.73 9.49 -3.30
CA LEU A 48 -5.49 10.82 -2.72
C LEU A 48 -6.77 11.57 -2.34
N LYS A 49 -7.95 10.99 -2.67
CA LYS A 49 -9.25 11.67 -2.65
C LYS A 49 -9.20 12.95 -3.51
N ASN A 50 -10.25 13.78 -3.49
CA ASN A 50 -10.36 15.01 -4.30
C ASN A 50 -10.46 14.82 -5.83
N ASN A 51 -11.13 13.77 -6.29
CA ASN A 51 -11.37 13.51 -7.72
C ASN A 51 -10.09 13.30 -8.55
N ILE A 52 -8.97 13.02 -7.87
CA ILE A 52 -7.70 12.65 -8.50
C ILE A 52 -7.76 11.15 -8.84
N PRO A 53 -7.32 10.74 -10.05
CA PRO A 53 -7.21 9.32 -10.37
C PRO A 53 -6.38 8.57 -9.34
N LYS A 54 -6.84 7.37 -8.97
CA LYS A 54 -6.10 6.48 -8.09
C LYS A 54 -4.75 6.15 -8.74
N ILE A 55 -3.68 6.27 -7.97
CA ILE A 55 -2.34 5.93 -8.41
C ILE A 55 -2.11 4.46 -8.05
N SER A 56 -1.70 3.64 -9.01
CA SER A 56 -1.40 2.24 -8.78
C SER A 56 -0.06 1.85 -9.36
N GLY A 57 0.53 0.79 -8.81
CA GLY A 57 1.79 0.24 -9.28
C GLY A 57 2.16 -1.03 -8.56
N SER A 58 3.34 -1.55 -8.88
CA SER A 58 3.91 -2.73 -8.26
C SER A 58 5.11 -2.38 -7.39
N VAL A 59 5.29 -3.11 -6.30
CA VAL A 59 6.48 -3.08 -5.45
C VAL A 59 7.00 -4.50 -5.30
N THR A 60 8.26 -4.72 -5.62
CA THR A 60 8.90 -6.02 -5.49
C THR A 60 9.76 -6.02 -4.25
N ILE A 61 9.50 -6.95 -3.34
CA ILE A 61 10.38 -7.23 -2.21
C ILE A 61 11.47 -8.17 -2.72
N ILE A 62 12.72 -7.72 -2.68
CA ILE A 62 13.93 -8.52 -2.92
C ILE A 62 14.63 -8.80 -1.59
N ARG A 63 15.42 -9.87 -1.51
CA ARG A 63 16.26 -10.22 -0.36
C ARG A 63 17.72 -10.21 -0.77
#